data_AF-A0A8J7PXF0-F1
#
_entry.id   AF-A0A8J7PXF0-F1
#
_cell.length_a   1.000
_cell.length_b   1.000
_cell.length_c   1.000
_cell.angle_alpha   90.00
_cell.angle_beta   90.00
_cell.angle_gamma   90.00
#
_symmetry.space_group_name_H-M   'P 1'
#
loop_
_entity.id
_entity.type
_entity.pdbx_description
1 polymer ?
#
loop_
_entity_poly.entity_id
_entity_poly.type
_entity_poly.pdbx_seq_one_letter_code
_entity_poly.pdbx_strand_id
1 'polypeptide(L)'
;MQPQWADDDTIRRWVNALIVLGEQHGLRNLALGERTAQIIADVDKGRTYFDIVDFEFQAESILGSKISVTPSGVAGAKVRAPLTGSSAA
;
A
#
# COMPACT_ATOMS: atom_id res chain seq x y z
N MET A 1 7.00 23.11 -0.58
CA MET A 1 7.43 21.90 -1.33
C MET A 1 6.18 21.07 -1.59
N GLN A 2 5.91 20.70 -2.85
CA GLN A 2 4.84 19.74 -3.11
C GLN A 2 5.31 18.36 -2.63
N PRO A 3 4.47 17.61 -1.90
CA PRO A 3 4.87 16.30 -1.42
C PRO A 3 5.12 15.35 -2.60
N GLN A 4 6.26 14.67 -2.58
CA GLN A 4 6.66 13.72 -3.61
C GLN A 4 5.86 12.43 -3.46
N TRP A 5 5.33 11.90 -4.57
CA TRP A 5 4.67 10.59 -4.60
C TRP A 5 5.72 9.48 -4.73
N ALA A 6 5.49 8.36 -4.05
CA ALA A 6 6.43 7.23 -4.09
C ALA A 6 6.50 6.61 -5.50
N ASP A 7 7.70 6.30 -5.94
CA ASP A 7 7.90 5.43 -7.11
C ASP A 7 7.84 3.94 -6.71
N ASP A 8 7.70 3.09 -7.71
CA ASP A 8 7.61 1.64 -7.53
C ASP A 8 8.84 1.07 -6.80
N ASP A 9 10.03 1.58 -7.07
CA ASP A 9 11.27 1.10 -6.47
C ASP A 9 11.34 1.42 -4.97
N THR A 10 10.87 2.60 -4.58
CA THR A 10 10.73 3.02 -3.19
C THR A 10 9.74 2.12 -2.46
N ILE A 11 8.56 1.87 -3.05
CA ILE A 11 7.56 0.99 -2.46
C ILE A 11 8.11 -0.44 -2.33
N ARG A 12 8.76 -0.97 -3.37
CA ARG A 12 9.34 -2.31 -3.37
C ARG A 12 10.47 -2.47 -2.36
N ARG A 13 11.30 -1.44 -2.16
CA ARG A 13 12.36 -1.45 -1.13
C ARG A 13 11.80 -1.66 0.27
N TRP A 14 10.60 -1.12 0.53
CA TRP A 14 9.93 -1.20 1.84
C TRP A 14 8.82 -2.26 1.91
N VAL A 15 8.75 -3.18 0.94
CA VAL A 15 7.65 -4.14 0.82
C VAL A 15 7.37 -4.93 2.09
N ASN A 16 8.41 -5.41 2.79
CA ASN A 16 8.22 -6.18 4.03
C ASN A 16 7.64 -5.31 5.16
N ALA A 17 8.07 -4.06 5.27
CA ALA A 17 7.54 -3.13 6.25
C ALA A 17 6.07 -2.81 5.94
N LEU A 18 5.73 -2.63 4.66
CA LEU A 18 4.36 -2.37 4.21
C LEU A 18 3.44 -3.58 4.43
N ILE A 19 3.92 -4.81 4.24
CA ILE A 19 3.14 -6.02 4.53
C ILE A 19 2.83 -6.10 6.04
N VAL A 20 3.86 -5.94 6.89
CA VAL A 20 3.68 -5.99 8.36
C VAL A 20 2.74 -4.88 8.84
N LEU A 21 2.91 -3.67 8.32
CA LEU A 21 2.02 -2.55 8.62
C LEU A 21 0.59 -2.85 8.13
N GLY A 22 0.45 -3.42 6.93
CA GLY A 22 -0.84 -3.82 6.39
C GLY A 22 -1.60 -4.74 7.33
N GLU A 23 -0.94 -5.79 7.83
CA GLU A 23 -1.54 -6.74 8.77
C GLU A 23 -2.06 -6.05 10.06
N GLN A 24 -1.33 -5.07 10.59
CA GLN A 24 -1.74 -4.30 11.78
C GLN A 24 -3.03 -3.49 11.54
N HIS A 25 -3.20 -2.99 10.31
CA HIS A 25 -4.37 -2.22 9.87
C HIS A 25 -5.48 -3.09 9.26
N GLY A 26 -5.32 -4.42 9.23
CA GLY A 26 -6.28 -5.33 8.61
C GLY A 26 -6.33 -5.22 7.08
N LEU A 27 -5.20 -4.84 6.46
CA LEU A 27 -4.99 -4.81 5.03
C LEU A 27 -4.14 -6.01 4.61
N ARG A 28 -4.57 -6.71 3.56
CA ARG A 28 -3.89 -7.94 3.09
C ARG A 28 -3.73 -7.92 1.58
N ASN A 29 -2.95 -8.87 1.06
CA ASN A 29 -2.74 -9.07 -0.37
C ASN A 29 -2.35 -7.77 -1.10
N LEU A 30 -1.44 -7.01 -0.48
CA LEU A 30 -0.97 -5.74 -1.02
C LEU A 30 -0.42 -5.93 -2.43
N ALA A 31 -0.76 -4.99 -3.32
CA ALA A 31 -0.32 -4.99 -4.70
C ALA A 31 -0.12 -3.57 -5.20
N LEU A 32 0.75 -3.38 -6.20
CA LEU A 32 0.83 -2.13 -6.93
C LEU A 32 -0.39 -1.98 -7.84
N GLY A 33 -0.99 -0.80 -7.81
CA GLY A 33 -2.04 -0.39 -8.72
C GLY A 33 -1.49 0.11 -10.07
N GLU A 34 -2.39 0.37 -11.01
CA GLU A 34 -2.00 0.98 -12.29
C GLU A 34 -1.55 2.44 -12.13
N ARG A 35 -2.06 3.16 -11.12
CA ARG A 35 -1.69 4.56 -10.87
C ARG A 35 -0.39 4.66 -10.08
N THR A 36 0.34 5.75 -10.27
CA THR A 36 1.55 6.06 -9.50
C THR A 36 1.24 6.06 -8.00
N ALA A 37 2.12 5.44 -7.21
CA ALA A 37 2.01 5.36 -5.75
C ALA A 37 0.70 4.74 -5.22
N GLN A 38 -0.02 3.99 -6.06
CA GLN A 38 -1.25 3.32 -5.67
C GLN A 38 -0.94 1.92 -5.16
N ILE A 39 -1.44 1.60 -3.97
CA ILE A 39 -1.47 0.25 -3.41
C ILE A 39 -2.91 -0.24 -3.48
N ILE A 40 -3.12 -1.45 -4.00
CA ILE A 40 -4.37 -2.18 -3.90
C ILE A 40 -4.25 -3.14 -2.73
N ALA A 41 -5.28 -3.22 -1.89
CA ALA A 41 -5.30 -4.14 -0.77
C ALA A 41 -6.70 -4.72 -0.52
N ASP A 42 -6.74 -5.95 -0.04
CA ASP A 42 -7.94 -6.52 0.58
C ASP A 42 -8.12 -5.89 1.97
N VAL A 43 -9.35 -5.53 2.30
CA VAL A 43 -9.70 -4.92 3.58
C VAL A 43 -10.48 -5.93 4.41
N ASP A 44 -9.96 -6.26 5.59
CA ASP A 44 -10.59 -7.20 6.50
C ASP A 44 -11.99 -6.73 6.92
N LYS A 45 -12.90 -7.68 7.15
CA LYS A 45 -14.26 -7.39 7.58
C LYS A 45 -14.25 -6.61 8.91
N GLY A 46 -14.98 -5.50 8.96
CA GLY A 46 -15.09 -4.64 10.13
C GLY A 46 -14.04 -3.52 10.19
N ARG A 47 -13.07 -3.50 9.25
CA ARG A 47 -12.20 -2.35 9.02
C ARG A 47 -12.93 -1.29 8.21
N THR A 48 -12.49 -0.05 8.40
CA THR A 48 -13.14 1.15 7.88
C THR A 48 -12.17 1.95 7.02
N TYR A 49 -12.69 3.01 6.42
CA TYR A 49 -11.86 3.99 5.72
C TYR A 49 -10.78 4.61 6.62
N PHE A 50 -11.03 4.72 7.94
CA PHE A 50 -10.03 5.26 8.87
C PHE A 50 -8.81 4.35 9.01
N ASP A 51 -9.00 3.03 9.02
CA ASP A 51 -7.87 2.09 9.08
C ASP A 51 -6.96 2.20 7.84
N ILE A 52 -7.56 2.49 6.67
CA ILE A 52 -6.85 2.73 5.41
C ILE A 52 -6.05 4.03 5.48
N VAL A 53 -6.67 5.11 5.96
CA VAL A 53 -6.00 6.42 6.10
C VAL A 53 -4.86 6.35 7.11
N ASP A 54 -5.04 5.65 8.22
CA ASP A 54 -3.97 5.45 9.21
C ASP A 54 -2.80 4.65 8.65
N PHE A 55 -3.09 3.61 7.85
CA PHE A 55 -2.07 2.88 7.11
C PHE A 55 -1.32 3.81 6.14
N GLU A 56 -2.05 4.60 5.33
CA GLU A 56 -1.45 5.54 4.37
C GLU A 56 -0.50 6.48 5.10
N PHE A 57 -0.95 7.12 6.18
CA PHE A 57 -0.13 8.06 6.95
C PHE A 57 1.16 7.42 7.50
N GLN A 58 1.07 6.22 8.06
CA GLN A 58 2.25 5.52 8.58
C GLN A 58 3.18 5.02 7.46
N ALA A 59 2.62 4.51 6.36
CA ALA A 59 3.39 4.11 5.19
C ALA A 59 4.12 5.30 4.57
N GLU A 60 3.47 6.46 4.45
CA GLU A 60 4.08 7.69 3.97
C GLU A 60 5.25 8.13 4.84
N SER A 61 5.14 7.97 6.17
CA SER A 61 6.25 8.22 7.10
C SER A 61 7.43 7.27 6.90
N ILE A 62 7.19 6.00 6.51
CA ILE A 62 8.25 5.01 6.22
C ILE A 62 8.92 5.32 4.88
N LEU A 63 8.10 5.62 3.86
CA LEU A 63 8.55 5.85 2.48
C LEU A 63 9.19 7.23 2.30
N GLY A 64 8.89 8.18 3.18
CA GLY A 64 9.22 9.60 2.99
C GLY A 64 8.50 10.23 1.79
N SER A 65 7.46 9.56 1.28
CA SER A 65 6.75 9.88 0.04
C SER A 65 5.28 9.50 0.16
N LYS A 66 4.42 10.20 -0.57
CA LYS A 66 2.98 9.95 -0.59
C LYS A 66 2.58 8.65 -1.27
N ILE A 67 1.53 8.02 -0.74
CA ILE A 67 0.86 6.88 -1.37
C ILE A 67 -0.65 7.02 -1.29
N SER A 68 -1.36 6.16 -2.01
CA SER A 68 -2.80 5.98 -1.84
C SER A 68 -3.13 4.50 -1.83
N VAL A 69 -4.13 4.12 -1.06
CA VAL A 69 -4.62 2.75 -0.95
C VAL A 69 -6.03 2.68 -1.52
N THR A 70 -6.26 1.71 -2.40
CA THR A 70 -7.58 1.43 -2.97
C THR A 70 -7.99 0.01 -2.61
N PRO A 71 -9.17 -0.20 -2.00
CA PRO A 71 -9.66 -1.55 -1.72
C PRO A 71 -9.84 -2.37 -3.01
N SER A 72 -9.46 -3.64 -3.01
CA SER A 72 -9.51 -4.52 -4.18
C SER A 72 -10.91 -4.70 -4.81
N GLY A 73 -11.97 -4.49 -4.04
CA GLY A 73 -13.37 -4.65 -4.47
C GLY A 73 -14.04 -3.39 -5.06
N VAL A 74 -13.38 -2.23 -5.09
CA VAL A 74 -14.00 -0.99 -5.61
C VAL A 74 -13.73 -0.77 -7.10
N ALA A 75 -14.63 -0.05 -7.76
CA ALA A 75 -14.46 0.31 -9.17
C ALA A 75 -13.15 1.09 -9.38
N GLY A 76 -12.28 0.59 -10.25
CA GLY A 76 -10.96 1.19 -10.52
C GLY A 76 -9.80 0.58 -9.73
N ALA A 77 -10.04 -0.43 -8.89
CA ALA A 77 -8.99 -1.24 -8.26
C ALA A 77 -8.40 -2.22 -9.27
N LYS A 78 -7.38 -1.77 -10.01
CA LYS A 78 -6.67 -2.60 -11.00
C LYS A 78 -5.28 -2.93 -10.49
N VAL A 79 -5.04 -4.21 -10.27
CA VAL A 79 -3.76 -4.75 -9.83
C VAL A 79 -2.81 -4.82 -11.02
N ARG A 80 -1.66 -4.15 -10.91
CA ARG A 80 -0.55 -4.24 -11.87
C ARG A 80 0.42 -5.35 -11.50
N ALA A 81 0.83 -5.43 -10.24
CA ALA A 81 1.75 -6.44 -9.75
C ALA A 81 1.58 -6.66 -8.25
N PRO A 82 1.67 -7.89 -7.73
CA PRO A 82 1.64 -8.12 -6.29
C PRO A 82 2.86 -7.50 -5.61
N LEU A 83 2.67 -7.00 -4.38
CA LEU A 83 3.75 -6.58 -3.50
C LEU A 83 4.21 -7.79 -2.69
N THR A 84 5.06 -8.60 -3.30
CA THR A 84 5.72 -9.71 -2.61
C THR A 84 7.08 -9.26 -2.08
N GLY A 85 7.42 -9.73 -0.88
CA GLY A 85 8.79 -9.65 -0.39
C GLY A 85 9.74 -10.24 -1.42
N SER A 86 10.76 -9.49 -1.82
CA SER A 86 11.87 -10.09 -2.53
C SER A 86 12.62 -10.95 -1.51
N SER A 87 12.26 -12.24 -1.44
CA SER A 87 13.11 -13.23 -0.80
C SER A 87 14.28 -13.43 -1.73
N ALA A 88 15.32 -12.60 -1.58
CA ALA A 88 16.64 -12.99 -2.03
C ALA A 88 17.03 -14.22 -1.18
N ALA A 89 16.87 -15.41 -1.76
CA ALA A 89 17.48 -16.64 -1.31
C ALA A 89 18.88 -16.76 -1.96
#